data_AF-A0A0K0KXL0-F1
#
_entry.id   AF-A0A0K0KXL0-F1
#
_cell.length_a   1.000
_cell.length_b   1.000
_cell.length_c   1.000
_cell.angle_alpha   90.00
_cell.angle_beta   90.00
_cell.angle_gamma   90.00
#
_symmetry.space_group_name_H-M   'P 1'
#
loop_
_entity.id
_entity.type
_entity.pdbx_description
1 polymer ?
#
loop_
_entity_poly.entity_id
_entity_poly.type
_entity_poly.pdbx_seq_one_letter_code
_entity_poly.pdbx_strand_id
1 'polypeptide(L)'
;AQSSPQKLVQQVLSGGWRENIEIAGENALSRYDATAYNQILLNARPQGVNKDGPPKHRMYGVTYLRLSEDLLQQSNFDIFKKFVLKMHADQD
;
A
#
# COMPACT_ATOMS: atom_id res chain seq x y z
N ALA A 1 11.49 19.59 -9.40
CA ALA A 1 11.21 18.45 -10.31
C ALA A 1 9.77 18.54 -10.79
N GLN A 2 9.49 18.28 -12.06
CA GLN A 2 8.12 18.17 -12.58
C GLN A 2 7.55 16.78 -12.24
N SER A 3 7.33 16.52 -10.94
CA SER A 3 6.99 15.18 -10.42
C SER A 3 5.49 15.00 -10.17
N SER A 4 4.97 13.81 -10.45
CA SER A 4 3.55 13.44 -10.22
C SER A 4 3.39 11.96 -9.87
N PRO A 5 3.94 11.50 -8.73
CA PRO A 5 3.99 10.08 -8.40
C PRO A 5 2.59 9.46 -8.24
N GLN A 6 1.61 10.20 -7.71
CA GLN A 6 0.25 9.70 -7.56
C GLN A 6 -0.40 9.41 -8.93
N LYS A 7 -0.23 10.31 -9.91
CA LYS A 7 -0.76 10.12 -11.27
C LYS A 7 -0.07 8.94 -11.96
N LEU A 8 1.25 8.81 -11.77
CA LEU A 8 2.00 7.70 -12.34
C LEU A 8 1.54 6.35 -11.77
N VAL A 9 1.38 6.23 -10.45
CA VAL A 9 0.86 5.00 -9.81
C VAL A 9 -0.53 4.67 -10.35
N GLN A 10 -1.43 5.66 -10.43
CA GLN A 10 -2.77 5.43 -10.98
C GLN A 10 -2.72 4.92 -12.42
N GLN A 11 -1.86 5.50 -13.26
CA GLN A 11 -1.72 5.11 -14.67
C GLN A 11 -1.19 3.67 -14.80
N VAL A 12 -0.15 3.31 -14.05
CA VAL A 12 0.46 1.97 -14.09
C VAL A 12 -0.52 0.91 -13.58
N LEU A 13 -1.16 1.16 -12.43
CA LEU A 13 -2.13 0.22 -11.86
C LEU A 13 -3.32 0.01 -12.79
N SER A 14 -3.88 1.11 -13.33
CA SER A 14 -5.00 1.03 -14.27
C SER A 14 -4.63 0.31 -15.58
N GLY A 15 -3.37 0.46 -16.02
CA GLY A 15 -2.83 -0.23 -17.19
C GLY A 15 -2.82 -1.74 -16.98
N GLY A 16 -2.18 -2.23 -15.92
CA GLY A 16 -2.08 -3.67 -15.68
C GLY A 16 -3.43 -4.33 -15.38
N TRP A 17 -4.34 -3.66 -14.65
CA TRP A 17 -5.69 -4.21 -14.42
C TRP A 17 -6.53 -4.30 -15.70
N ARG A 18 -6.35 -3.37 -16.65
CA ARG A 18 -7.02 -3.46 -17.97
C ARG A 18 -6.58 -4.70 -18.76
N GLU A 19 -5.32 -5.09 -18.59
CA GLU A 19 -4.75 -6.29 -19.21
C GLU A 19 -4.93 -7.56 -18.35
N ASN A 20 -5.72 -7.50 -17.27
CA ASN A 20 -5.94 -8.60 -16.33
C ASN A 20 -4.66 -9.16 -15.68
N ILE A 21 -3.67 -8.29 -15.44
CA ILE A 21 -2.41 -8.65 -14.79
C ILE A 21 -2.46 -8.31 -13.30
N GLU A 22 -1.94 -9.21 -12.46
CA GLU A 22 -1.72 -8.96 -11.05
C GLU A 22 -0.55 -8.00 -10.84
N ILE A 23 -0.76 -6.94 -10.05
CA ILE A 23 0.25 -5.90 -9.82
C ILE A 23 0.56 -5.85 -8.33
N ALA A 24 1.85 -6.02 -8.00
CA ALA A 24 2.39 -5.76 -6.68
C ALA A 24 3.26 -4.49 -6.71
N GLY A 25 3.67 -3.99 -5.54
CA GLY A 25 4.52 -2.80 -5.48
C GLY A 25 5.18 -2.60 -4.13
N GLU A 26 5.97 -1.53 -4.05
CA GLU A 26 6.83 -1.23 -2.91
C GLU A 26 6.85 0.29 -2.63
N ASN A 27 7.22 0.69 -1.42
CA ASN A 27 7.56 2.08 -1.13
C ASN A 27 8.97 2.41 -1.66
N ALA A 28 9.12 3.56 -2.33
CA ALA A 28 10.40 3.96 -2.94
C ALA A 28 11.46 4.44 -1.92
N LEU A 29 11.03 4.96 -0.77
CA LEU A 29 11.88 5.51 0.29
C LEU A 29 11.42 4.98 1.64
N SER A 30 12.35 4.84 2.60
CA SER A 30 12.02 4.46 3.98
C SER A 30 11.12 5.52 4.63
N ARG A 31 9.97 5.10 5.15
CA ARG A 31 8.94 5.98 5.73
C ARG A 31 8.19 5.27 6.85
N TYR A 32 8.14 5.87 8.03
CA TYR A 32 7.55 5.27 9.23
C TYR A 32 6.28 5.99 9.72
N ASP A 33 5.80 6.98 8.97
CA ASP A 33 4.67 7.83 9.33
C ASP A 33 3.33 7.37 8.74
N ALA A 34 2.24 7.72 9.44
CA ALA A 34 0.88 7.35 9.05
C ALA A 34 0.49 7.87 7.64
N THR A 35 1.03 9.01 7.20
CA THR A 35 0.74 9.57 5.88
C THR A 35 1.26 8.65 4.78
N ALA A 36 2.48 8.12 4.92
CA ALA A 36 3.03 7.14 3.98
C ALA A 36 2.20 5.84 3.95
N TYR A 37 1.87 5.29 5.12
CA TYR A 37 1.07 4.07 5.21
C TYR A 37 -0.33 4.23 4.61
N ASN A 38 -0.99 5.37 4.87
CA ASN A 38 -2.30 5.67 4.29
C ASN A 38 -2.24 5.80 2.76
N GLN A 39 -1.16 6.35 2.21
CA GLN A 39 -0.97 6.41 0.76
C GLN A 39 -0.78 5.01 0.15
N ILE A 40 -0.06 4.11 0.83
CA ILE A 40 0.07 2.71 0.40
C ILE A 40 -1.30 2.01 0.44
N LEU A 41 -2.07 2.18 1.52
CA LEU A 41 -3.43 1.62 1.66
C LEU A 41 -4.36 2.10 0.53
N LEU A 42 -4.30 3.40 0.20
CA LEU A 42 -5.06 3.97 -0.91
C LEU A 42 -4.67 3.33 -2.25
N ASN A 43 -3.38 3.15 -2.51
CA ASN A 43 -2.92 2.52 -3.76
C ASN A 43 -3.28 1.03 -3.81
N ALA A 44 -3.17 0.32 -2.68
CA ALA A 44 -3.46 -1.11 -2.57
C ALA A 44 -4.94 -1.41 -2.81
N ARG A 45 -5.84 -0.53 -2.37
CA ARG A 45 -7.29 -0.62 -2.59
C ARG A 45 -7.87 0.77 -2.88
N PRO A 46 -7.84 1.25 -4.14
CA PRO A 46 -8.28 2.60 -4.49
C PRO A 46 -9.77 2.86 -4.25
N GLN A 47 -10.59 1.81 -4.26
CA GLN A 47 -12.02 1.87 -3.95
C GLN A 47 -12.35 1.42 -2.52
N GLY A 48 -11.33 1.24 -1.66
CA GLY A 48 -11.51 0.80 -0.28
C GLY A 48 -11.84 -0.69 -0.13
N VAL A 49 -12.33 -1.05 1.05
CA VAL A 49 -12.75 -2.42 1.38
C VAL A 49 -14.18 -2.64 0.89
N ASN A 50 -14.40 -3.73 0.16
CA ASN A 50 -15.74 -4.20 -0.18
C ASN A 50 -16.16 -5.26 0.86
N LYS A 51 -17.30 -5.04 1.54
CA LYS A 51 -17.82 -5.96 2.56
C LYS A 51 -18.66 -7.10 1.96
N ASP A 52 -19.14 -6.91 0.74
CA ASP A 52 -20.08 -7.82 0.08
C ASP A 52 -19.38 -8.76 -0.91
N GLY A 53 -18.05 -8.70 -1.01
CA GLY A 53 -17.26 -9.55 -1.90
C GLY A 53 -15.87 -9.00 -2.19
N PRO A 54 -15.13 -9.59 -3.13
CA PRO A 54 -13.81 -9.09 -3.50
C PRO A 54 -13.89 -7.66 -4.06
N PRO A 55 -12.90 -6.80 -3.78
CA PRO A 55 -12.84 -5.46 -4.38
C PRO A 55 -12.59 -5.55 -5.89
N LYS A 56 -13.17 -4.61 -6.66
CA LYS A 56 -13.01 -4.56 -8.12
C LYS A 56 -11.55 -4.44 -8.55
N HIS A 57 -10.77 -3.60 -7.87
CA HIS A 57 -9.35 -3.47 -8.07
C HIS A 57 -8.63 -3.56 -6.74
N ARG A 58 -7.60 -4.39 -6.69
CA ARG A 58 -6.66 -4.46 -5.58
C ARG A 58 -5.26 -4.77 -6.11
N MET A 59 -4.25 -4.26 -5.43
CA MET A 59 -2.90 -4.77 -5.61
C MET A 59 -2.84 -6.21 -5.09
N TYR A 60 -2.02 -7.04 -5.74
CA TYR A 60 -1.79 -8.43 -5.34
C TYR A 60 -1.03 -8.51 -4.02
N GLY A 61 -0.03 -7.64 -3.84
CA GLY A 61 0.76 -7.55 -2.61
C GLY A 61 1.54 -6.26 -2.54
N VAL A 62 2.07 -5.97 -1.35
CA VAL A 62 3.01 -4.87 -1.10
C VAL A 62 4.21 -5.41 -0.35
N THR A 63 5.41 -5.13 -0.84
CA THR A 63 6.66 -5.37 -0.13
C THR A 63 7.12 -4.07 0.51
N TYR A 64 7.31 -4.06 1.84
CA TYR A 64 7.79 -2.89 2.56
C TYR A 64 9.32 -2.85 2.60
N LEU A 65 9.90 -1.72 2.19
CA LEU A 65 11.32 -1.44 2.20
C LEU A 65 11.69 -0.61 3.43
N ARG A 66 12.52 -1.06 4.38
CA ARG A 66 13.13 -2.39 4.59
C ARG A 66 13.16 -2.64 6.11
N LEU A 67 13.27 -3.90 6.55
CA LEU A 67 13.61 -4.21 7.94
C LEU A 67 14.89 -3.45 8.37
N SER A 68 14.78 -2.68 9.45
CA SER A 68 15.86 -1.87 10.00
C SER A 68 15.67 -1.70 11.50
N GLU A 69 16.72 -1.24 12.20
CA GLU A 69 16.59 -0.84 13.61
C GLU A 69 15.55 0.27 13.79
N ASP A 70 15.50 1.24 12.87
CA ASP A 70 14.49 2.30 12.87
C ASP A 70 13.06 1.75 12.80
N LEU A 71 12.80 0.77 11.93
CA LEU A 71 11.47 0.14 11.85
C LEU A 71 11.10 -0.56 13.17
N LEU A 72 12.08 -1.17 13.83
CA LEU A 72 11.91 -1.93 15.07
C LEU A 72 11.87 -1.05 16.33
N GLN A 73 12.09 0.26 16.22
CA GLN A 73 11.81 1.18 17.32
C GLN A 73 10.33 1.09 17.69
N GLN A 74 10.03 0.99 18.99
CA GLN A 74 8.68 0.72 19.51
C GLN A 74 7.60 1.58 18.85
N SER A 75 7.82 2.89 18.77
CA SER A 75 6.87 3.86 18.18
C SER A 75 6.60 3.58 16.70
N ASN A 76 7.64 3.30 15.91
CA ASN A 76 7.52 3.02 14.48
C ASN A 76 6.87 1.65 14.25
N PHE A 77 7.28 0.64 15.03
CA PHE A 77 6.76 -0.71 14.90
C PHE A 77 5.29 -0.80 15.31
N ASP A 78 4.85 -0.02 16.29
CA ASP A 78 3.43 0.04 16.68
C ASP A 78 2.54 0.61 15.57
N ILE A 79 3.02 1.61 14.83
CA ILE A 79 2.30 2.14 13.66
C ILE A 79 2.37 1.15 12.50
N PHE A 80 3.52 0.50 12.28
CA PHE A 80 3.68 -0.52 11.24
C PHE A 80 2.72 -1.70 11.43
N LYS A 81 2.57 -2.21 12.67
CA LYS A 81 1.58 -3.27 12.98
C LYS A 81 0.16 -2.85 12.61
N LYS A 82 -0.24 -1.61 12.94
CA LYS A 82 -1.56 -1.07 12.55
C LYS A 82 -1.69 -0.99 11.03
N PHE A 83 -0.63 -0.58 10.32
CA PHE A 83 -0.60 -0.59 8.87
C PHE A 83 -0.81 -1.99 8.30
N VAL A 84 -0.11 -3.01 8.82
CA VAL A 84 -0.28 -4.42 8.38
C VAL A 84 -1.70 -4.91 8.64
N LEU A 85 -2.26 -4.65 9.82
CA LEU A 85 -3.65 -5.00 10.14
C LEU A 85 -4.63 -4.37 9.14
N LYS A 86 -4.44 -3.08 8.82
CA LYS A 86 -5.24 -2.39 7.81
C LYS A 86 -5.01 -2.94 6.41
N MET A 87 -3.79 -3.34 6.04
CA MET A 87 -3.52 -4.01 4.77
C MET A 87 -4.27 -5.34 4.66
N HIS A 88 -4.47 -6.06 5.76
CA HIS A 88 -5.31 -7.25 5.84
C HIS A 88 -6.81 -6.96 6.05
N ALA A 89 -7.24 -5.71 5.85
CA ALA A 89 -8.64 -5.29 6.02
C ALA A 89 -9.22 -5.62 7.41
N ASP A 90 -8.39 -5.47 8.45
CA ASP A 90 -8.74 -5.76 9.85
C ASP A 90 -9.16 -7.22 10.10
N GLN A 91 -8.69 -8.15 9.26
CA GLN A 91 -8.82 -9.59 9.49
C GLN A 91 -7.66 -10.08 10.37
N ASP A 92 -8.00 -10.84 11.41
CA ASP A 92 -7.05 -11.52 12.31
C ASP A 92 -6.51 -12.81 11.69
#